data_AF-A0AAU2NY80-F1
#
_entry.id   AF-A0AAU2NY80-F1
#
_cell.length_a   1.000
_cell.length_b   1.000
_cell.length_c   1.000
_cell.angle_alpha   90.00
_cell.angle_beta   90.00
_cell.angle_gamma   90.00
#
_symmetry.space_group_name_H-M   'P 1'
#
loop_
_entity.id
_entity.type
_entity.pdbx_description
1 polymer ?
#
loop_
_entity_poly.entity_id
_entity_poly.type
_entity_poly.pdbx_seq_one_letter_code
_entity_poly.pdbx_strand_id
1 'polypeptide(L)'
;MASRTWRTPNSRPGRTADLLTGWCGFKVPVHPVIAVVGAQKITYRATPAVAVTDAEQIGSILPSRPEELPPARLEQIFRIARHRYVWGQIGKRST
;
A
#
# COMPACT_ATOMS: atom_id res chain seq x y z
N MET A 1 -21.23 -12.50 18.60
CA MET A 1 -20.67 -11.33 17.86
C MET A 1 -19.18 -11.24 18.14
N ALA A 2 -18.31 -11.50 17.16
CA ALA A 2 -16.86 -11.43 17.34
C ALA A 2 -16.34 -10.09 16.76
N SER A 3 -16.17 -9.09 17.63
CA SER A 3 -15.56 -7.81 17.26
C SER A 3 -14.04 -8.00 17.16
N ARG A 4 -13.54 -8.24 15.95
CA ARG A 4 -12.09 -8.36 15.72
C ARG A 4 -11.49 -6.96 15.63
N THR A 5 -10.72 -6.57 16.65
CA THR A 5 -9.97 -5.31 16.66
C THR A 5 -8.72 -5.48 15.81
N TRP A 6 -8.68 -4.80 14.67
CA TRP A 6 -7.50 -4.78 13.81
C TRP A 6 -6.48 -3.78 14.36
N ARG A 7 -5.30 -4.26 14.81
CA ARG A 7 -4.11 -3.40 14.88
C ARG A 7 -3.60 -3.25 13.45
N THR A 8 -3.38 -2.02 13.00
CA THR A 8 -2.68 -1.77 11.75
C THR A 8 -1.31 -2.47 11.81
N PRO A 9 -0.94 -3.28 10.80
CA PRO A 9 0.45 -3.70 10.65
C PRO A 9 1.34 -2.46 10.64
N ASN A 10 2.55 -2.54 11.17
CA ASN A 10 3.55 -1.45 11.11
C ASN A 10 4.07 -1.25 9.67
N SER A 11 3.19 -1.18 8.66
CA SER A 11 3.52 -0.73 7.32
C SER A 11 3.78 0.77 7.37
N ARG A 12 5.02 1.16 7.71
CA ARG A 12 5.45 2.54 7.45
C ARG A 12 5.49 2.73 5.93
N PRO A 13 4.61 3.56 5.33
CA PRO A 13 4.62 3.80 3.89
C PRO A 13 5.99 4.29 3.40
N GLY A 14 6.76 4.97 4.26
CA GLY A 14 8.13 5.38 3.99
C GLY A 14 9.03 4.25 3.50
N ARG A 15 9.06 3.08 4.15
CA ARG A 15 10.00 2.01 3.74
C ARG A 15 9.75 1.48 2.33
N THR A 16 8.49 1.31 1.96
CA THR A 16 8.12 0.86 0.61
C THR A 16 8.44 1.93 -0.42
N ALA A 17 8.13 3.20 -0.11
CA ALA A 17 8.44 4.32 -0.98
C ALA A 17 9.96 4.47 -1.17
N ASP A 18 10.75 4.38 -0.11
CA ASP A 18 12.21 4.49 -0.13
C ASP A 18 12.84 3.36 -0.96
N LEU A 19 12.38 2.12 -0.73
CA LEU A 19 12.84 0.95 -1.48
C LEU A 19 12.55 1.12 -2.98
N LEU A 20 11.30 1.38 -3.35
CA LEU A 20 10.94 1.55 -4.76
C LEU A 20 11.65 2.75 -5.38
N THR A 21 11.83 3.84 -4.64
CA THR A 21 12.60 5.01 -5.08
C THR A 21 14.04 4.65 -5.39
N GLY A 22 14.70 3.88 -4.52
CA GLY A 22 16.08 3.44 -4.73
C GLY A 22 16.25 2.56 -5.98
N TRP A 23 15.29 1.65 -6.23
CA TRP A 23 15.32 0.80 -7.43
C TRP A 23 14.90 1.53 -8.71
N CYS A 24 13.97 2.49 -8.62
CA CYS A 24 13.43 3.21 -9.77
C CYS A 24 14.28 4.42 -10.19
N GLY A 25 15.07 5.00 -9.28
CA GLY A 25 15.85 6.21 -9.54
C GLY A 25 15.02 7.50 -9.54
N PHE A 26 13.76 7.45 -9.09
CA PHE A 26 12.88 8.61 -8.95
C PHE A 26 11.94 8.41 -7.76
N LYS A 27 11.39 9.51 -7.21
CA LYS A 27 10.46 9.46 -6.08
C LYS A 27 9.19 8.69 -6.47
N VAL A 28 8.95 7.56 -5.81
CA VAL A 28 7.75 6.75 -6.01
C VAL A 28 6.70 7.10 -4.94
N PRO A 29 5.56 7.73 -5.29
CA PRO A 29 4.46 7.94 -4.36
C PRO A 29 3.83 6.59 -3.97
N VAL A 30 3.70 6.34 -2.67
CA VAL A 30 3.09 5.11 -2.14
C VAL A 30 2.02 5.51 -1.13
N HIS A 31 0.76 5.21 -1.48
CA HIS A 31 -0.41 5.47 -0.66
C HIS A 31 -1.03 4.15 -0.20
N PRO A 32 -0.73 3.66 1.02
CA PRO A 32 -1.20 2.38 1.48
C PRO A 32 -2.72 2.36 1.62
N VAL A 33 -3.33 1.24 1.19
CA VAL A 33 -4.75 0.96 1.33
C VAL A 33 -4.90 -0.42 1.96
N ILE A 34 -5.80 -0.55 2.92
CA ILE A 34 -6.21 -1.82 3.51
C ILE A 34 -7.60 -2.14 2.98
N ALA A 35 -7.71 -3.17 2.16
CA ALA A 35 -9.00 -3.77 1.79
C ALA A 35 -9.31 -4.93 2.74
N VAL A 36 -10.48 -4.92 3.36
CA VAL A 36 -10.94 -5.97 4.27
C VAL A 36 -11.94 -6.86 3.55
N VAL A 37 -11.67 -8.17 3.52
CA VAL A 37 -12.53 -9.17 2.87
C VAL A 37 -13.46 -9.80 3.91
N GLY A 38 -14.75 -9.93 3.60
CA GLY A 38 -15.73 -10.64 4.42
C GLY A 38 -16.12 -9.93 5.72
N ALA A 39 -15.91 -8.61 5.80
CA ALA A 39 -16.36 -7.82 6.93
C ALA A 39 -17.83 -7.41 6.72
N GLN A 40 -18.71 -7.76 7.67
CA GLN A 40 -20.08 -7.24 7.64
C GLN A 40 -20.14 -5.74 7.91
N LYS A 41 -19.20 -5.22 8.71
CA LYS A 41 -19.07 -3.80 9.04
C LYS A 41 -17.65 -3.48 9.46
N ILE A 42 -17.10 -2.40 8.92
CA ILE A 42 -15.82 -1.85 9.36
C ILE A 42 -16.08 -0.65 10.26
N THR A 43 -15.53 -0.65 11.47
CA THR A 43 -15.63 0.45 12.43
C THR A 43 -14.24 0.84 12.94
N TYR A 44 -14.01 2.14 13.08
CA TYR A 44 -12.74 2.68 13.58
C TYR A 44 -12.97 3.37 14.92
N ARG A 45 -12.06 3.15 15.88
CA ARG A 45 -12.07 3.87 17.17
C ARG A 45 -11.38 5.24 17.08
N ALA A 46 -10.58 5.46 16.04
CA ALA A 46 -9.89 6.70 15.73
C ALA A 46 -9.68 6.77 14.21
N THR A 47 -9.44 7.96 13.66
CA THR A 47 -9.18 8.13 12.23
C THR A 47 -7.94 7.32 11.82
N PRO A 48 -8.07 6.34 10.90
CA PRO A 48 -6.94 5.52 10.51
C PRO A 48 -5.93 6.34 9.69
N ALA A 49 -4.63 6.11 9.91
CA ALA A 49 -3.55 6.76 9.16
C ALA A 49 -3.45 6.30 7.69
N VAL A 50 -4.19 5.25 7.33
CA VAL A 50 -4.23 4.66 5.99
C VAL A 50 -5.68 4.51 5.58
N ALA A 51 -5.96 4.55 4.28
CA ALA A 51 -7.31 4.30 3.78
C ALA A 51 -7.67 2.84 4.07
N VAL A 52 -8.79 2.63 4.76
CA VAL A 52 -9.33 1.29 5.02
C VAL A 52 -10.71 1.20 4.39
N THR A 53 -10.94 0.16 3.59
CA THR A 53 -12.16 -0.02 2.83
C THR A 53 -12.58 -1.49 2.75
N ASP A 54 -13.82 -1.73 2.34
CA ASP A 54 -14.28 -3.06 1.94
C ASP A 54 -13.57 -3.48 0.64
N ALA A 55 -13.13 -4.74 0.59
CA ALA A 55 -12.50 -5.28 -0.60
C ALA A 55 -13.40 -5.23 -1.83
N GLU A 56 -14.72 -5.35 -1.68
CA GLU A 56 -15.67 -5.24 -2.80
C GLU A 56 -15.70 -3.83 -3.43
N GLN A 57 -15.33 -2.81 -2.65
CA GLN A 57 -15.33 -1.41 -3.09
C GLN A 57 -13.97 -0.95 -3.62
N ILE A 58 -12.91 -1.78 -3.55
CA ILE A 58 -11.57 -1.34 -3.95
C ILE A 58 -11.49 -0.95 -5.43
N GLY A 59 -12.25 -1.63 -6.28
CA GLY A 59 -12.30 -1.39 -7.72
C GLY A 59 -12.88 -0.03 -8.11
N SER A 60 -13.72 0.58 -7.28
CA SER A 60 -14.26 1.92 -7.50
C SER A 60 -13.43 3.02 -6.82
N ILE A 61 -12.82 2.70 -5.67
CA ILE A 61 -12.08 3.66 -4.85
C ILE A 61 -10.67 3.97 -5.40
N LEU A 62 -9.98 2.98 -5.96
CA LEU A 62 -8.63 3.21 -6.48
C LEU A 62 -8.63 4.12 -7.72
N PRO A 63 -9.53 3.94 -8.71
CA PRO A 63 -9.56 4.80 -9.90
C PRO A 63 -10.02 6.23 -9.64
N SER A 64 -10.73 6.50 -8.53
CA SER A 64 -11.17 7.87 -8.18
C SER A 64 -10.05 8.74 -7.63
N ARG A 65 -8.82 8.21 -7.51
CA ARG A 65 -7.66 8.95 -7.03
C ARG A 65 -6.98 9.69 -8.19
N PRO A 66 -6.38 10.86 -7.93
CA PRO A 66 -5.65 11.58 -8.96
C PRO A 66 -4.49 10.73 -9.50
N GLU A 67 -4.29 10.81 -10.82
CA GLU A 67 -3.12 10.22 -11.45
C GLU A 67 -1.86 11.01 -11.06
N GLU A 68 -0.95 10.36 -10.33
CA GLU A 68 0.29 11.00 -9.86
C GLU A 68 1.50 10.71 -10.75
N LEU A 69 1.38 9.75 -11.67
CA LEU A 69 2.51 9.26 -12.46
C LEU A 69 2.13 9.04 -13.93
N PRO A 70 3.03 9.37 -14.87
CA PRO A 70 2.84 9.03 -16.28
C PRO A 70 2.94 7.51 -16.50
N PRO A 71 2.28 6.97 -17.55
CA PRO A 71 2.24 5.53 -17.83
C PRO A 71 3.62 4.85 -17.88
N ALA A 72 4.61 5.48 -18.51
CA ALA A 72 5.97 4.93 -18.62
C ALA A 72 6.63 4.69 -17.24
N ARG A 73 6.37 5.56 -16.26
CA ARG A 73 6.90 5.39 -14.89
C ARG A 73 6.14 4.30 -14.13
N LEU A 74 4.83 4.17 -14.37
CA LEU A 74 4.02 3.09 -13.80
C LEU A 74 4.50 1.72 -14.27
N GLU A 75 4.76 1.56 -15.57
CA GLU A 75 5.29 0.31 -16.13
C GLU A 75 6.64 -0.06 -15.51
N GLN A 76 7.55 0.91 -15.34
CA GLN A 76 8.82 0.70 -14.67
C GLN A 76 8.64 0.23 -13.22
N ILE A 77 7.74 0.87 -12.46
CA ILE A 77 7.42 0.47 -11.08
C ILE A 77 6.88 -0.96 -11.05
N PHE A 78 5.92 -1.32 -11.92
CA PHE A 78 5.38 -2.67 -11.97
C PHE A 78 6.43 -3.72 -12.34
N ARG A 79 7.33 -3.42 -13.28
CA ARG A 79 8.43 -4.29 -13.66
C ARG A 79 9.37 -4.55 -12.48
N ILE A 80 9.75 -3.50 -11.75
CA ILE A 80 10.61 -3.59 -10.57
C ILE A 80 9.89 -4.34 -9.44
N ALA A 81 8.65 -3.97 -9.13
CA ALA A 81 7.84 -4.62 -8.10
C ALA A 81 7.64 -6.13 -8.33
N ARG A 82 7.67 -6.60 -9.58
CA ARG A 82 7.60 -8.04 -9.90
C ARG A 82 8.93 -8.77 -9.75
N HIS A 83 10.05 -8.04 -9.62
CA HIS A 83 11.35 -8.65 -9.49
C HIS A 83 11.51 -9.31 -8.11
N ARG A 84 11.82 -10.61 -8.10
CA ARG A 84 11.82 -11.48 -6.90
C ARG A 84 12.64 -10.96 -5.71
N TYR A 85 13.66 -10.15 -5.97
CA TYR A 85 14.58 -9.67 -4.94
C TYR A 85 14.16 -8.37 -4.26
N VAL A 86 13.24 -7.60 -4.87
CA VAL A 86 12.87 -6.27 -4.37
C VAL A 86 12.24 -6.40 -2.99
N TRP A 87 11.24 -7.26 -2.84
CA TRP A 87 10.56 -7.45 -1.56
C TRP A 87 11.40 -8.20 -0.53
N GLY A 88 12.41 -8.96 -0.95
CA GLY A 88 13.36 -9.62 -0.04
C GLY A 88 14.24 -8.65 0.75
N GLN A 89 14.21 -7.35 0.43
CA GLN A 89 14.90 -6.29 1.19
C GLN A 89 13.99 -5.63 2.23
N ILE A 90 12.67 -5.84 2.18
CA ILE A 90 11.75 -5.38 3.23
C ILE A 90 12.02 -6.18 4.51
N GLY A 91 12.64 -5.53 5.49
CA GLY A 91 12.92 -6.13 6.81
C GLY A 91 14.40 -6.41 7.07
N LYS A 92 15.29 -6.28 6.08
CA LYS A 92 16.73 -6.23 6.34
C LYS A 92 17.03 -4.91 7.03
N ARG A 93 17.34 -4.97 8.33
CA ARG A 93 17.88 -3.83 9.08
C ARG A 93 19.14 -3.37 8.34
N SER A 94 19.13 -2.16 7.79
CA SER A 94 20.37 -1.43 7.59
C SER A 94 21.00 -1.32 8.98
N THR A 95 22.07 -2.07 9.19
CA THR A 95 22.88 -2.00 10.41
C THR A 95 23.70 -0.73 10.36
#